data_AF-A0A520ZKM8-F1
#
_entry.id   AF-A0A520ZKM8-F1
#
_cell.length_a   1.000
_cell.length_b   1.000
_cell.length_c   1.000
_cell.angle_alpha   90.00
_cell.angle_beta   90.00
_cell.angle_gamma   90.00
#
_symmetry.space_group_name_H-M   'P 1'
#
loop_
_entity.id
_entity.type
_entity.pdbx_description
1 polymer ?
#
loop_
_entity_poly.entity_id
_entity_poly.type
_entity_poly.pdbx_seq_one_letter_code
_entity_poly.pdbx_strand_id
1 'polypeptide(L)' 'AHGIVCDGGDFYAQRPLQAMGIDMERGVLRMSFVHYTTSAEVDRLIAALDHEL' A
#
# COMPACT_ATOMS: atom_id res chain seq x y z
N ALA A 1 -4.80 -5.89 -14.75
CA ALA A 1 -5.11 -6.15 -13.32
C ALA A 1 -4.11 -7.17 -12.79
N HIS A 2 -3.15 -6.75 -11.97
CA HIS A 2 -1.96 -7.51 -11.53
C HIS A 2 -2.24 -8.65 -10.52
N GLY A 3 -3.52 -8.97 -10.26
CA GLY A 3 -3.90 -9.99 -9.28
C GLY A 3 -3.59 -9.61 -7.83
N ILE A 4 -3.65 -8.31 -7.52
CA ILE A 4 -3.33 -7.73 -6.21
C ILE A 4 -4.56 -7.04 -5.66
N VAL A 5 -4.88 -7.29 -4.38
CA VAL A 5 -5.91 -6.56 -3.65
C VAL A 5 -5.24 -5.47 -2.82
N CYS A 6 -5.56 -4.23 -3.13
CA CYS A 6 -5.11 -3.05 -2.40
C CYS A 6 -6.26 -2.09 -2.19
N ASP A 7 -6.23 -1.36 -1.08
CA ASP A 7 -7.23 -0.35 -0.72
C ASP A 7 -6.56 1.02 -0.69
N GLY A 8 -7.08 1.94 -1.49
CA GLY A 8 -6.67 3.34 -1.55
C GLY A 8 -7.85 4.20 -1.13
N GLY A 9 -7.78 4.76 0.07
CA GLY A 9 -8.88 5.51 0.67
C GLY A 9 -8.44 6.34 1.87
N ASP A 10 -9.42 6.93 2.55
CA ASP A 10 -9.15 7.77 3.73
C ASP A 10 -8.56 6.93 4.87
N PHE A 11 -7.29 7.16 5.17
CA PHE A 11 -6.62 6.43 6.23
C PHE A 11 -7.03 7.02 7.59
N TYR A 12 -7.64 6.19 8.42
CA TYR A 12 -8.17 6.59 9.74
C TYR A 12 -7.14 7.26 10.66
N ALA A 13 -5.84 7.12 10.38
CA ALA A 13 -4.75 7.70 11.14
C ALA A 13 -4.09 8.92 10.45
N GLN A 14 -4.91 9.87 9.94
CA GLN A 14 -4.41 11.11 9.34
C GLN A 14 -3.44 11.88 10.24
N ARG A 15 -3.72 12.00 11.55
CA ARG A 15 -2.88 12.74 12.49
C ARG A 15 -1.45 12.15 12.62
N PRO A 16 -1.27 10.83 12.83
CA PRO A 16 0.05 10.20 12.72
C PRO A 16 0.75 10.42 11.38
N LEU A 17 0.04 10.30 10.25
CA LEU A 17 0.65 10.51 8.93
C LEU A 17 1.17 11.94 8.76
N GLN A 18 0.37 12.93 9.17
CA GLN A 18 0.77 14.35 9.18
C GLN A 18 1.98 14.60 10.09
N ALA A 19 2.03 13.98 11.28
CA ALA A 19 3.16 14.08 12.19
C ALA A 19 4.45 13.48 11.62
N MET A 20 4.35 12.51 10.71
CA MET A 20 5.49 11.97 9.95
C MET A 20 5.85 12.80 8.71
N GLY A 21 5.15 13.91 8.46
CA GLY A 21 5.39 14.79 7.32
C GLY A 21 4.87 14.24 5.99
N ILE A 22 3.93 13.28 6.01
CA ILE A 22 3.32 12.76 4.80
C ILE A 22 2.32 13.78 4.25
N ASP A 23 2.43 14.06 2.95
CA ASP A 23 1.47 14.88 2.22
C ASP A 23 0.15 14.11 2.04
N MET A 24 -0.90 14.62 2.69
CA MET A 24 -2.21 14.00 2.67
C MET A 24 -2.97 14.24 1.36
N GLU A 25 -2.58 15.23 0.53
CA GLU A 25 -3.16 15.40 -0.80
C GLU A 25 -2.71 14.28 -1.75
N ARG A 26 -1.47 13.80 -1.58
CA ARG A 26 -0.96 12.61 -2.27
C ARG A 26 -1.49 11.30 -1.63
N GLY A 27 -1.68 11.31 -0.32
CA GLY A 27 -2.23 10.18 0.43
C GLY A 27 -1.28 8.99 0.54
N VAL A 28 -1.83 7.83 0.92
CA VAL A 28 -1.07 6.59 1.10
C VAL A 28 -1.83 5.39 0.52
N LEU A 29 -1.08 4.42 -0.01
CA LEU A 29 -1.62 3.09 -0.36
C LEU A 29 -1.43 2.15 0.83
N ARG A 30 -2.50 1.49 1.28
CA ARG A 30 -2.43 0.52 2.37
C ARG A 30 -2.53 -0.90 1.83
N MET A 31 -1.59 -1.74 2.26
CA MET A 31 -1.61 -3.17 1.98
C MET A 31 -1.48 -3.94 3.28
N SER A 32 -2.24 -5.03 3.39
CA SER A 32 -2.28 -5.87 4.58
C SER A 32 -1.86 -7.28 4.21
N PHE A 33 -0.89 -7.81 4.95
CA PHE A 33 -0.43 -9.18 4.84
C PHE A 33 -0.92 -9.98 6.04
N VAL A 34 -1.12 -11.27 5.83
CA VAL A 34 -1.59 -12.20 6.84
C VAL A 34 -0.69 -13.43 6.84
N HIS A 35 -0.93 -14.36 7.77
CA HIS A 35 -0.04 -15.50 8.01
C HIS A 35 0.13 -16.47 6.83
N TYR A 36 -0.73 -16.39 5.81
CA TYR A 36 -0.63 -17.18 4.58
C TYR A 36 -0.08 -16.40 3.38
N THR A 37 0.31 -15.13 3.57
CA THR A 37 1.02 -14.39 2.51
C THR A 37 2.35 -15.07 2.21
N THR A 38 2.57 -15.37 0.94
CA THR A 38 3.78 -16.02 0.45
C THR A 38 4.78 -14.99 -0.10
N SER A 39 6.07 -15.34 -0.13
CA SER A 39 7.09 -14.48 -0.74
C SER A 39 6.80 -14.19 -2.21
N ALA A 40 6.27 -15.17 -2.96
CA ALA A 40 5.90 -14.98 -4.36
C ALA A 40 4.79 -13.95 -4.58
N GLU A 41 3.85 -13.81 -3.64
CA GLU A 41 2.82 -12.77 -3.67
C GLU A 41 3.43 -11.38 -3.38
N VAL A 42 4.41 -11.31 -2.49
CA VAL A 42 5.16 -10.06 -2.22
C VAL A 42 6.01 -9.66 -3.42
N ASP A 43 6.71 -10.59 -4.06
CA ASP A 43 7.51 -10.33 -5.25
C ASP A 43 6.63 -9.79 -6.40
N ARG A 44 5.45 -10.40 -6.58
CA ARG A 44 4.47 -9.92 -7.56
C ARG A 44 3.99 -8.51 -7.24
N LEU A 45 3.75 -8.21 -5.96
CA LEU A 45 3.38 -6.87 -5.54
C LEU A 45 4.46 -5.85 -5.91
N ILE A 46 5.72 -6.13 -5.57
CA ILE A 46 6.84 -5.24 -5.88
C ILE A 46 6.92 -4.99 -7.38
N ALA A 47 6.89 -6.06 -8.18
CA ALA A 47 6.94 -5.94 -9.64
C ALA A 47 5.77 -5.13 -10.23
N ALA A 48 4.58 -5.23 -9.64
CA ALA A 48 3.44 -4.42 -10.06
C ALA A 48 3.60 -2.95 -9.66
N LEU A 49 4.12 -2.65 -8.46
CA LEU A 49 4.38 -1.27 -8.03
C LEU A 49 5.46 -0.61 -8.89
N ASP A 50 6.54 -1.33 -9.21
CA ASP A 50 7.61 -0.84 -10.08
C ASP A 50 7.14 -0.56 -11.52
N HIS A 51 6.08 -1.23 -11.98
CA HIS A 51 5.50 -0.99 -13.30
C HIS A 51 4.59 0.26 -13.34
N GLU A 52 3.92 0.58 -12.23
CA GLU A 52 2.91 1.66 -12.17
C GLU A 52 3.46 2.99 -11.63
N LEU A 53 4.65 3.00 -11.01
CA LEU A 53 5.30 4.18 -10.42
C LEU A 53 6.51 4.65 -11.25
#